data_AF-A0A239H5V7-F1
#
_entry.id   AF-A0A239H5V7-F1
#
_cell.length_a   1.000
_cell.length_b   1.000
_cell.length_c   1.000
_cell.angle_alpha   90.00
_cell.angle_beta   90.00
_cell.angle_gamma   90.00
#
_symmetry.space_group_name_H-M   'P 1'
#
loop_
_entity.id
_entity.type
_entity.pdbx_description
1 polymer ?
#
loop_
_entity_poly.entity_id
_entity_poly.type
_entity_poly.pdbx_seq_one_letter_code
_entity_poly.pdbx_strand_id
1 'polypeptide(L)'
;MEATESTWSEERVEKLRQLWGQGMSASEIADLLGNVTRNAVIGKAHRLGLSGRPSPIKKKPTKGATILSLTERMCKWPVGDPKSPDFHFCGKPSVNGLPYCAEHAAIAYQPARKREDERKLGVA
;
A
#
# COMPACT_ATOMS: atom_id res chain seq x y z
N MET A 1 -28.85 -26.02 33.13
CA MET A 1 -29.00 -25.14 31.95
C MET A 1 -27.59 -24.81 31.49
N GLU A 2 -27.03 -25.64 30.62
CA GLU A 2 -25.66 -25.47 30.11
C GLU A 2 -25.77 -24.92 28.68
N ALA A 3 -25.51 -23.63 28.53
CA ALA A 3 -25.37 -23.00 27.24
C ALA A 3 -24.03 -23.42 26.65
N THR A 4 -24.06 -23.91 25.42
CA THR A 4 -22.90 -24.32 24.65
C THR A 4 -21.87 -23.18 24.59
N GLU A 5 -20.64 -23.46 25.04
CA GLU A 5 -19.48 -22.57 24.90
C GLU A 5 -19.14 -22.36 23.42
N SER A 6 -19.93 -21.54 22.74
CA SER A 6 -19.56 -21.05 21.43
C SER A 6 -18.41 -20.08 21.60
N THR A 7 -17.30 -20.31 20.88
CA THR A 7 -16.10 -19.45 20.87
C THR A 7 -16.41 -17.95 20.66
N TRP A 8 -17.57 -17.63 20.09
CA TRP A 8 -18.11 -16.28 19.94
C TRP A 8 -19.42 -16.10 20.70
N SER A 9 -19.39 -16.33 22.02
CA SER A 9 -20.49 -15.95 22.91
C SER A 9 -20.81 -14.45 22.80
N GLU A 10 -22.04 -14.08 23.17
CA GLU A 10 -22.51 -12.69 23.09
C GLU A 10 -21.59 -11.73 23.88
N GLU A 11 -21.14 -12.13 25.08
CA GLU A 11 -20.17 -11.37 25.88
C GLU A 11 -18.84 -11.14 25.15
N ARG A 12 -18.33 -12.16 24.43
CA ARG A 12 -17.08 -12.04 23.68
C ARG A 12 -17.23 -11.15 22.45
N VAL A 13 -18.41 -11.17 21.83
CA VAL A 13 -18.75 -10.28 20.71
C VAL A 13 -18.83 -8.83 21.18
N GLU A 14 -19.42 -8.57 22.35
CA GLU A 14 -19.48 -7.24 22.92
C GLU A 14 -18.10 -6.71 23.30
N LYS A 15 -17.28 -7.55 23.95
CA LYS A 15 -15.89 -7.22 24.27
C LYS A 15 -15.06 -6.96 23.01
N LEU A 16 -15.27 -7.73 21.94
CA LEU A 16 -14.67 -7.45 20.63
C LEU A 16 -15.06 -6.06 20.11
N ARG A 17 -16.35 -5.71 20.12
CA ARG A 17 -16.84 -4.39 19.67
C ARG A 17 -16.20 -3.26 20.47
N GLN A 18 -16.15 -3.39 21.79
CA GLN A 18 -15.55 -2.40 22.68
C GLN A 18 -14.06 -2.20 22.41
N LEU A 19 -13.26 -3.28 22.41
CA LEU A 19 -11.82 -3.20 22.20
C LEU A 19 -11.47 -2.73 20.77
N TRP A 20 -12.29 -3.10 19.79
CA TRP A 20 -12.13 -2.64 18.41
C TRP A 20 -12.39 -1.14 18.28
N GLY A 21 -13.41 -0.62 18.95
CA GLY A 21 -13.70 0.82 19.03
C GLY A 21 -12.60 1.62 19.71
N GLN A 22 -11.88 1.02 20.67
CA GLN A 22 -10.69 1.59 21.31
C GLN A 22 -9.44 1.59 20.40
N GLY A 23 -9.49 0.98 19.22
CA GLY A 23 -8.39 0.95 18.26
C GLY A 23 -7.34 -0.14 18.51
N MET A 24 -7.55 -1.04 19.48
CA MET A 24 -6.65 -2.15 19.78
C MET A 24 -6.44 -3.07 18.59
N SER A 25 -5.30 -3.76 18.52
CA SER A 25 -4.98 -4.69 17.44
C SER A 25 -5.67 -6.01 17.52
N ALA A 26 -5.95 -6.61 16.37
CA ALA A 26 -6.54 -7.93 16.31
C ALA A 26 -5.69 -8.98 17.04
N SER A 27 -4.37 -8.76 17.19
CA SER A 27 -3.50 -9.63 17.99
C SER A 27 -3.74 -9.39 19.48
N GLU A 28 -3.71 -8.13 19.94
CA GLU A 28 -3.97 -7.79 21.35
C GLU A 28 -5.38 -8.21 21.80
N ILE A 29 -6.37 -8.04 20.92
CA ILE A 29 -7.75 -8.47 21.16
C ILE A 29 -7.82 -10.00 21.24
N ALA A 30 -7.05 -10.72 20.42
CA ALA A 30 -7.00 -12.17 20.48
C ALA A 30 -6.39 -12.66 21.81
N ASP A 31 -5.32 -12.01 22.28
CA ASP A 31 -4.68 -12.30 23.56
C ASP A 31 -5.64 -12.04 24.74
N LEU A 32 -6.40 -10.94 24.69
CA LEU A 32 -7.38 -10.57 25.72
C LEU A 32 -8.63 -11.47 25.74
N LEU A 33 -9.05 -11.97 24.58
CA LEU A 33 -10.20 -12.86 24.48
C LEU A 33 -9.80 -14.30 24.84
N GLY A 34 -8.58 -14.73 24.54
CA GLY A 34 -8.10 -16.10 24.75
C GLY A 34 -8.82 -17.12 23.85
N ASN A 35 -8.19 -18.25 23.51
CA ASN A 35 -8.77 -19.30 22.65
C ASN A 35 -9.26 -18.83 21.26
N VAL A 36 -8.83 -17.66 20.78
CA VAL A 36 -9.11 -17.16 19.42
C VAL A 36 -7.83 -16.64 18.78
N THR A 37 -7.70 -16.81 17.47
CA THR A 37 -6.54 -16.30 16.73
C THR A 37 -6.80 -14.89 16.21
N ARG A 38 -5.73 -14.15 15.91
CA ARG A 38 -5.79 -12.84 15.22
C ARG A 38 -6.72 -12.85 14.00
N ASN A 39 -6.64 -13.90 13.18
CA ASN A 39 -7.44 -14.02 11.95
C ASN A 39 -8.91 -14.29 12.27
N ALA A 40 -9.21 -15.05 13.33
CA ALA A 40 -10.59 -15.26 13.79
C ALA A 40 -11.22 -13.93 14.24
N VAL A 41 -10.47 -13.09 14.94
CA VAL A 41 -10.87 -11.74 15.36
C VAL A 41 -11.17 -10.84 14.16
N ILE A 42 -10.26 -10.76 13.18
CA ILE A 42 -10.47 -9.99 11.94
C ILE A 42 -11.71 -10.47 11.20
N GLY A 43 -11.85 -11.79 11.03
CA GLY A 43 -12.99 -12.38 10.33
C GLY A 43 -14.32 -12.09 11.03
N LYS A 44 -14.37 -12.17 12.37
CA LYS A 44 -15.58 -11.84 13.12
C LYS A 44 -15.90 -10.35 13.05
N ALA A 45 -14.91 -9.46 13.18
CA ALA A 45 -15.10 -8.02 13.08
C ALA A 45 -15.64 -7.61 11.69
N HIS A 46 -15.13 -8.22 10.62
CA HIS A 46 -15.62 -8.00 9.26
C HIS A 46 -17.07 -8.45 9.07
N ARG A 47 -17.44 -9.64 9.59
CA ARG A 47 -18.83 -10.13 9.57
C ARG A 47 -19.79 -9.26 10.38
N LEU A 48 -19.30 -8.58 11.42
CA LEU A 48 -20.06 -7.65 12.25
C LEU A 48 -20.13 -6.23 11.65
N GLY A 49 -19.52 -5.98 10.49
CA GLY A 49 -19.52 -4.66 9.85
C GLY A 49 -18.64 -3.62 10.54
N LEU A 50 -17.69 -4.03 11.39
CA LEU A 50 -16.79 -3.13 12.13
C LEU A 50 -15.63 -2.59 11.27
N SER A 51 -15.86 -2.39 9.95
CA SER A 51 -14.84 -2.03 8.98
C SER A 51 -14.39 -0.58 9.16
N GLY A 52 -13.32 -0.39 9.92
CA GLY A 52 -12.75 0.95 10.13
C GLY A 52 -11.35 0.94 10.75
N ARG A 53 -10.72 -0.23 10.92
CA ARG A 53 -9.40 -0.27 11.54
C ARG A 53 -8.33 0.13 10.52
N PRO A 54 -7.65 1.28 10.67
CA PRO A 54 -6.56 1.64 9.79
C PRO A 54 -5.46 0.57 9.91
N SER A 55 -4.94 0.14 8.77
CA SER A 55 -3.83 -0.81 8.75
C SER A 55 -2.68 -0.20 9.58
N PRO A 56 -2.11 -0.91 10.57
CA PRO A 56 -1.03 -0.38 11.41
C PRO A 56 0.18 0.12 10.62
N ILE A 57 0.30 -0.36 9.37
CA ILE A 57 1.31 0.06 8.42
C ILE A 57 0.91 1.43 7.84
N LYS A 58 1.21 2.50 8.58
CA LYS A 58 1.32 3.84 7.98
C LYS A 58 2.46 3.79 6.96
N LYS A 59 2.12 3.78 5.67
CA LYS A 59 3.12 3.94 4.60
C LYS A 59 3.75 5.32 4.79
N LYS A 60 4.97 5.38 5.30
CA LYS A 60 5.72 6.65 5.35
C LYS A 60 5.84 7.16 3.91
N PRO A 61 5.57 8.43 3.62
CA PRO A 61 5.91 8.98 2.31
C PRO A 61 7.42 8.83 2.13
N THR A 62 7.81 8.03 1.16
CA THR A 62 9.22 7.71 0.91
C THR A 62 9.89 8.97 0.36
N LYS A 63 10.84 9.54 1.11
CA LYS A 63 11.75 10.59 0.62
C LYS A 63 12.81 9.99 -0.31
N GLY A 64 12.35 9.22 -1.30
CA GLY A 64 13.20 8.37 -2.12
C GLY A 64 13.41 6.96 -1.55
N ALA A 65 13.88 6.07 -2.42
CA ALA A 65 14.23 4.69 -2.13
C ALA A 65 15.71 4.47 -2.47
N THR A 66 16.46 3.78 -1.60
CA THR A 66 17.79 3.27 -1.95
C THR A 66 17.66 1.99 -2.78
N ILE A 67 18.75 1.55 -3.42
CA ILE A 67 18.79 0.28 -4.21
C ILE A 67 18.22 -0.89 -3.40
N LEU A 68 18.55 -0.96 -2.10
CA LEU A 68 18.13 -2.06 -1.22
C LEU A 68 16.63 -2.03 -0.89
N SER A 69 16.01 -0.85 -0.92
CA SER A 69 14.58 -0.67 -0.60
C SER A 69 13.68 -0.60 -1.85
N LEU A 70 14.28 -0.62 -3.04
CA LEU A 70 13.57 -0.46 -4.31
C LEU A 70 12.91 -1.79 -4.71
N THR A 71 11.61 -1.74 -4.99
CA THR A 71 10.84 -2.91 -5.45
C THR A 71 10.49 -2.80 -6.93
N GLU A 72 10.03 -3.89 -7.53
CA GLU A 72 9.61 -3.90 -8.94
C GLU A 72 8.54 -2.84 -9.25
N ARG A 73 7.58 -2.63 -8.34
CA ARG A 73 6.46 -1.69 -8.51
C ARG A 73 6.79 -0.24 -8.15
N MET A 74 8.07 0.09 -7.96
CA MET A 74 8.54 1.43 -7.62
C MET A 74 9.37 2.05 -8.75
N CYS A 75 9.23 3.37 -8.87
CA CYS A 75 9.87 4.20 -9.87
C CYS A 75 11.39 4.20 -9.68
N LYS A 76 12.10 3.73 -10.71
CA LYS A 76 13.56 3.51 -10.70
C LYS A 76 14.33 4.70 -11.27
N TRP A 77 13.75 5.89 -11.21
CA TRP A 77 14.41 7.10 -11.71
C TRP A 77 15.50 7.55 -10.72
N PRO A 78 16.77 7.67 -11.15
CA PRO A 78 17.86 8.13 -10.30
C PRO A 78 17.72 9.63 -10.02
N VAL A 79 17.81 10.02 -8.75
CA VAL A 79 17.79 11.39 -8.27
C VAL A 79 19.14 11.69 -7.63
N GLY A 80 19.81 12.73 -8.13
CA GLY A 80 21.17 13.08 -7.74
C GLY A 80 22.24 12.29 -8.49
N ASP A 81 23.50 12.52 -8.10
CA ASP A 81 24.67 11.86 -8.68
C ASP A 81 24.97 10.54 -7.94
N PRO A 82 25.30 9.43 -8.62
CA PRO A 82 25.61 8.14 -7.99
C PRO A 82 26.73 8.17 -6.94
N LYS A 83 27.62 9.17 -6.97
CA LYS A 83 28.71 9.34 -5.99
C LYS A 83 28.31 10.20 -4.79
N SER A 84 27.12 10.82 -4.82
CA SER A 84 26.60 11.64 -3.73
C SER A 84 25.97 10.79 -2.62
N PRO A 85 26.14 11.13 -1.33
CA PRO A 85 25.42 10.48 -0.24
C PRO A 85 23.89 10.69 -0.32
N ASP A 86 23.44 11.70 -1.08
CA ASP A 86 22.02 11.98 -1.32
C ASP A 86 21.45 11.22 -2.54
N PHE A 87 22.22 10.30 -3.15
CA PHE A 87 21.73 9.50 -4.26
C PHE A 87 20.58 8.59 -3.84
N HIS A 88 19.43 8.75 -4.49
CA HIS A 88 18.26 7.92 -4.26
C HIS A 88 17.44 7.72 -5.53
N PHE A 89 16.56 6.74 -5.52
CA PHE A 89 15.56 6.54 -6.57
C PHE A 89 14.25 7.20 -6.16
N CYS A 90 13.49 7.70 -7.13
CA CYS A 90 12.20 8.36 -6.89
C CYS A 90 11.27 7.56 -5.96
N GLY A 91 11.14 6.24 -6.15
CA GLY A 91 10.38 5.37 -5.24
C GLY A 91 8.85 5.54 -5.26
N LYS A 92 8.30 6.50 -6.02
CA LYS A 92 6.85 6.62 -6.30
C LYS A 92 6.31 5.34 -7.00
N PRO A 93 5.02 5.02 -6.94
CA PRO A 93 4.45 3.88 -7.66
C PRO A 93 4.73 3.94 -9.17
N SER A 94 5.21 2.84 -9.74
CA SER A 94 5.42 2.73 -11.18
C SER A 94 4.09 2.60 -11.93
N VAL A 95 4.06 3.13 -13.14
CA VAL A 95 2.96 2.88 -14.08
C VAL A 95 3.03 1.43 -14.55
N ASN A 96 1.87 0.79 -14.77
CA ASN A 96 1.84 -0.60 -15.19
C ASN A 96 2.60 -0.81 -16.51
N GLY A 97 3.47 -1.81 -16.55
CA GLY A 97 4.32 -2.11 -17.71
C GLY A 97 5.52 -1.16 -17.92
N LEU A 98 5.71 -0.14 -17.08
CA LEU A 98 6.83 0.79 -17.16
C LEU A 98 7.63 0.82 -15.86
N PRO A 99 8.97 1.03 -15.90
CA PRO A 99 9.81 1.05 -14.71
C PRO A 99 9.71 2.36 -13.90
N TYR A 100 8.96 3.35 -14.39
CA TYR A 100 8.90 4.71 -13.84
C TYR A 100 7.46 5.11 -13.48
N CYS A 101 7.31 6.11 -12.60
CA CYS A 101 6.02 6.76 -12.35
C CYS A 101 5.60 7.61 -13.57
N ALA A 102 4.36 8.10 -13.62
CA ALA A 102 3.84 8.84 -14.78
C ALA A 102 4.72 10.04 -15.18
N GLU A 103 5.19 10.79 -14.18
CA GLU A 103 6.08 11.95 -14.35
C GLU A 103 7.42 11.56 -14.98
N HIS A 104 8.12 10.58 -14.41
CA HIS A 104 9.41 10.13 -14.93
C HIS A 104 9.29 9.31 -16.23
N ALA A 105 8.17 8.63 -16.46
CA ALA A 105 7.88 7.97 -17.72
C ALA A 105 7.76 9.00 -18.86
N ALA A 106 7.09 10.13 -18.63
CA ALA A 106 6.98 11.21 -19.63
C ALA A 106 8.35 11.83 -19.98
N ILE A 107 9.30 11.82 -19.05
CA ILE A 107 10.68 12.28 -19.30
C ILE A 107 11.47 11.22 -20.06
N ALA A 108 11.37 9.94 -19.65
CA ALA A 108 12.14 8.85 -20.23
C ALA A 108 11.71 8.49 -21.66
N TYR A 109 10.41 8.52 -21.93
CA TYR A 109 9.84 8.09 -23.19
C TYR A 109 9.36 9.30 -23.98
N GLN A 110 10.06 9.62 -25.07
CA GLN A 110 9.61 10.66 -25.99
C GLN A 110 8.38 10.17 -26.77
N PRO A 111 7.37 11.03 -27.00
CA PRO A 111 6.30 10.72 -27.91
C PRO A 111 6.89 10.54 -29.31
N ALA A 112 6.38 9.54 -30.06
CA ALA A 112 6.75 9.36 -31.44
C ALA A 112 6.45 10.65 -32.21
N ARG A 113 7.50 11.34 -32.66
CA ARG A 113 7.41 12.50 -33.56
C ARG A 113 6.53 12.12 -34.75
N LYS A 114 5.36 12.77 -34.87
CA LYS A 114 4.43 12.57 -35.98
C LYS A 114 5.17 13.00 -37.25
N ARG A 115 5.45 12.06 -38.15
CA ARG A 115 6.11 12.31 -39.44
C ARG A 115 5.11 12.97 -40.39
N GLU A 116 4.80 14.24 -40.15
CA GLU A 116 3.83 15.00 -40.94
C GLU A 116 4.28 16.47 -40.98
N ASP A 117 5.29 16.80 -41.82
CA ASP A 117 5.34 18.08 -42.59
C ASP A 117 6.53 18.27 -43.57
N GLU A 118 7.37 17.27 -43.90
CA GLU A 118 8.45 17.47 -44.92
C GLU A 118 7.98 17.47 -46.39
N ARG A 119 6.67 17.61 -46.68
CA ARG A 119 6.12 17.60 -48.04
C ARG A 119 5.45 18.91 -48.46
N LYS A 120 5.88 20.06 -47.91
CA LYS A 120 5.37 21.40 -48.26
C LYS A 120 6.43 22.53 -48.37
N LEU A 121 7.70 22.22 -48.65
CA LEU A 121 8.74 23.23 -48.98
C LEU A 121 9.43 22.94 -50.32
N GLY A 122 8.63 22.77 -51.38
CA GLY A 122 9.16 22.49 -52.71
C GLY A 122 8.18 22.81 -53.84
N VAL A 123 7.65 24.03 -53.89
CA VAL A 123 7.19 24.71 -55.12
C VAL A 123 7.39 26.21 -54.92
N ALA A 124 8.48 26.72 -55.47
CA ALA A 124 8.60 27.99 -56.21
C ALA A 124 9.96 27.98 -56.90
#